data_AF-A0A1F7R196-F1
#
_entry.id   AF-A0A1F7R196-F1
#
_cell.length_a   1.000
_cell.length_b   1.000
_cell.length_c   1.000
_cell.angle_alpha   90.00
_cell.angle_beta   90.00
_cell.angle_gamma   90.00
#
_symmetry.space_group_name_H-M   'P 1'
#
loop_
_entity.id
_entity.type
_entity.pdbx_description
1 polymer ?
#
loop_
_entity_poly.entity_id
_entity_poly.type
_entity_poly.pdbx_seq_one_letter_code
_entity_poly.pdbx_strand_id
1 'polypeptide(L)'
;MLVSKPMPVITLNRPTIIYLYGLPGSGKSFLARSLVEVISAAHVSADRLRGELFARPRYDTQEEAIINHLMSYIAGEFLRTGVSVVFDTNAARFSQRRQIRDLARKHKADHLLVWLQIDHETAYGRTQQRDRRTTDEKFAQVMTKNIFDNKVVGMQNPKEESYVVVSGKHSFTSQKSALLNKLYQMGLVGSGTVQTNITKPGLVNLVPNPSAGRVDMSRRGITIE
;
A
#
# COMPACT_ATOMS: atom_id res chain seq x y z
N MET A 1 19.04 -18.29 19.33
CA MET A 1 19.79 -17.87 18.13
C MET A 1 18.96 -16.81 17.42
N LEU A 2 19.30 -15.53 17.57
CA LEU A 2 18.60 -14.44 16.87
C LEU A 2 18.98 -14.54 15.40
N VAL A 3 18.08 -15.08 14.58
CA VAL A 3 18.22 -15.03 13.12
C VAL A 3 18.23 -13.56 12.75
N SER A 4 19.37 -13.04 12.29
CA SER A 4 19.49 -11.68 11.81
C SER A 4 18.47 -11.46 10.71
N LYS A 5 17.50 -10.57 10.93
CA LYS A 5 16.57 -10.16 9.88
C LYS A 5 17.42 -9.60 8.73
N PRO A 6 17.29 -10.11 7.49
CA PRO A 6 18.11 -9.63 6.38
C PRO A 6 17.97 -8.11 6.25
N MET A 7 19.09 -7.41 6.08
CA MET A 7 19.05 -5.97 5.87
C MET A 7 18.24 -5.67 4.59
N PRO A 8 17.44 -4.60 4.57
CA PRO A 8 16.73 -4.18 3.37
C PRO A 8 17.74 -3.98 2.23
N VAL A 9 17.52 -4.68 1.12
CA VAL A 9 18.52 -4.83 0.06
C VAL A 9 18.49 -3.65 -0.93
N ILE A 10 17.38 -2.89 -0.94
CA ILE A 10 17.14 -1.85 -1.95
C ILE A 10 17.14 -0.48 -1.29
N THR A 11 18.11 0.36 -1.66
CA THR A 11 18.12 1.78 -1.29
C THR A 11 17.65 2.61 -2.47
N LEU A 12 16.65 3.47 -2.25
CA LEU A 12 16.19 4.42 -3.27
C LEU A 12 17.21 5.55 -3.40
N ASN A 13 17.48 6.02 -4.62
CA ASN A 13 18.49 7.05 -4.84
C ASN A 13 18.06 8.45 -4.36
N ARG A 14 16.77 8.63 -4.02
CA ARG A 14 16.21 9.85 -3.43
C ARG A 14 15.21 9.47 -2.32
N PRO A 15 15.13 10.26 -1.23
CA PRO A 15 14.14 10.04 -0.19
C PRO A 15 12.74 10.05 -0.80
N THR A 16 11.94 9.04 -0.48
CA THR A 16 10.60 8.88 -1.07
C THR A 16 9.58 8.58 0.01
N ILE A 17 8.42 9.24 -0.03
CA ILE A 17 7.24 8.81 0.74
C ILE A 17 6.40 7.86 -0.11
N ILE A 18 6.32 6.60 0.31
CA ILE A 18 5.42 5.60 -0.27
C ILE A 18 4.16 5.54 0.61
N TYR A 19 2.99 5.83 0.05
CA TYR A 19 1.73 5.89 0.80
C TYR A 19 0.65 5.09 0.09
N LEU A 20 -0.34 4.63 0.86
CA LEU A 20 -1.23 3.55 0.43
C LEU A 20 -2.69 4.00 0.34
N TYR A 21 -3.39 3.45 -0.65
CA TYR A 21 -4.83 3.62 -0.83
C TYR A 21 -5.49 2.27 -1.13
N GLY A 22 -6.64 2.01 -0.53
CA GLY A 22 -7.42 0.80 -0.81
C GLY A 22 -8.38 0.45 0.32
N LEU A 23 -9.31 -0.46 0.04
CA LEU A 23 -10.34 -0.88 1.00
C LEU A 23 -9.74 -1.38 2.33
N PRO A 24 -10.43 -1.24 3.48
CA PRO A 24 -10.08 -2.04 4.66
C PRO A 24 -9.98 -3.53 4.27
N GLY A 25 -8.96 -4.26 4.74
CA GLY A 25 -8.73 -5.65 4.32
C GLY A 25 -8.05 -5.85 2.96
N SER A 26 -7.69 -4.79 2.23
CA SER A 26 -6.98 -4.90 0.94
C SER A 26 -5.52 -5.35 1.01
N GLY A 27 -4.95 -5.46 2.22
CA GLY A 27 -3.56 -5.87 2.43
C GLY A 27 -2.55 -4.73 2.57
N LYS A 28 -2.99 -3.48 2.81
CA LYS A 28 -2.10 -2.31 2.96
C LYS A 28 -1.00 -2.50 3.99
N SER A 29 -1.37 -2.83 5.23
CA SER A 29 -0.42 -2.99 6.33
C SER A 29 0.52 -4.17 6.11
N PHE A 30 0.03 -5.25 5.47
CA PHE A 30 0.88 -6.35 5.03
C PHE A 30 1.92 -5.87 4.01
N LEU A 31 1.49 -5.18 2.95
CA LEU A 31 2.37 -4.64 1.94
C LEU A 31 3.38 -3.65 2.54
N ALA A 32 2.95 -2.73 3.40
CA ALA A 32 3.80 -1.72 4.03
C ALA A 32 4.97 -2.36 4.78
N ARG A 33 4.65 -3.35 5.62
CA ARG A 33 5.65 -4.09 6.40
C ARG A 33 6.56 -4.90 5.50
N SER A 34 6.02 -5.69 4.57
CA SER A 34 6.86 -6.49 3.67
C SER A 34 7.75 -5.60 2.80
N LEU A 35 7.31 -4.39 2.47
CA LEU A 35 8.09 -3.44 1.69
C LEU A 35 9.31 -2.93 2.47
N VAL A 36 9.20 -2.63 3.76
CA VAL A 36 10.35 -2.19 4.57
C VAL A 36 11.35 -3.30 4.89
N GLU A 37 11.03 -4.56 4.57
CA GLU A 37 11.99 -5.68 4.62
C GLU A 37 12.88 -5.74 3.38
N VAL A 38 12.47 -5.10 2.29
CA VAL A 38 13.20 -5.14 1.01
C VAL A 38 13.70 -3.76 0.56
N ILE A 39 13.00 -2.69 0.92
CA ILE A 39 13.40 -1.29 0.68
C ILE A 39 13.86 -0.68 2.00
N SER A 40 15.01 -0.01 1.99
CA SER A 40 15.53 0.76 3.11
C SER A 40 14.63 2.00 3.34
N ALA A 41 13.64 1.83 4.20
CA ALA A 41 12.66 2.85 4.54
C ALA A 41 12.15 2.68 5.98
N ALA A 42 11.81 3.79 6.64
CA ALA A 42 11.12 3.76 7.91
C ALA A 42 9.64 3.40 7.73
N HIS A 43 9.10 2.54 8.61
CA HIS A 43 7.68 2.21 8.65
C HIS A 43 6.97 3.12 9.67
N VAL A 44 6.16 4.06 9.17
CA VAL A 44 5.35 4.96 10.01
C VAL A 44 3.89 4.55 9.87
N SER A 45 3.32 3.94 10.91
CA SER A 45 1.99 3.33 10.89
C SER A 45 1.00 4.04 11.81
N ALA A 46 -0.15 4.43 11.25
CA ALA A 46 -1.23 5.10 11.98
C ALA A 46 -1.80 4.21 13.08
N ASP A 47 -2.07 2.94 12.75
CA ASP A 47 -2.68 1.97 13.67
C ASP A 47 -1.73 1.66 14.82
N ARG A 48 -0.42 1.53 14.54
CA ARG A 48 0.59 1.35 15.60
C ARG A 48 0.66 2.54 16.53
N LEU A 49 0.83 3.76 16.00
CA LEU A 49 0.90 4.97 16.83
C LEU A 49 -0.36 5.13 17.68
N ARG A 50 -1.53 4.85 17.10
CA ARG A 50 -2.80 4.89 17.80
C ARG A 50 -2.89 3.89 18.95
N GLY A 51 -2.49 2.64 18.71
CA GLY A 51 -2.52 1.60 19.72
C GLY A 51 -1.52 1.81 20.87
N GLU A 52 -0.42 2.53 20.61
CA GLU A 52 0.56 2.90 21.65
C GLU A 52 0.13 4.16 22.41
N LEU A 53 -0.51 5.13 21.73
CA LEU A 53 -0.87 6.42 22.33
C LEU A 53 -2.19 6.38 23.12
N PHE A 54 -3.15 5.55 22.70
CA PHE A 54 -4.49 5.52 23.28
C PHE A 54 -4.82 4.15 23.83
N ALA A 55 -5.04 4.07 25.14
CA ALA A 55 -5.49 2.82 25.79
C ALA A 55 -6.86 2.33 25.26
N ARG A 56 -7.72 3.27 24.82
CA ARG A 56 -9.02 2.99 24.20
C ARG A 56 -9.25 3.90 22.99
N PRO A 57 -8.78 3.51 21.79
CA PRO A 57 -8.94 4.31 20.58
C PRO A 57 -10.42 4.52 20.22
N ARG A 58 -10.83 5.77 20.03
CA ARG A 58 -12.19 6.19 19.68
C ARG A 58 -12.34 6.44 18.18
N TYR A 59 -11.24 6.67 17.46
CA TYR A 59 -11.25 6.98 16.02
C TYR A 59 -12.08 8.23 15.67
N ASP A 60 -12.16 9.18 16.59
CA ASP A 60 -12.81 10.47 16.35
C ASP A 60 -11.89 11.45 15.61
N THR A 61 -12.43 12.62 15.27
CA THR A 61 -11.71 13.65 14.50
C THR A 61 -10.52 14.24 15.25
N GLN A 62 -10.58 14.35 16.59
CA GLN A 62 -9.48 14.89 17.39
C GLN A 62 -8.33 13.88 17.45
N GLU A 63 -8.64 12.61 17.70
CA GLU A 63 -7.66 11.53 17.71
C GLU A 63 -7.00 11.35 16.35
N GLU A 64 -7.80 11.40 15.28
CA GLU A 64 -7.29 11.34 13.90
C GLU A 64 -6.38 12.54 13.58
N ALA A 65 -6.68 13.74 14.07
CA ALA A 65 -5.81 14.90 13.91
C ALA A 65 -4.46 14.73 14.63
N ILE A 66 -4.47 14.21 15.86
CA ILE A 66 -3.26 13.92 16.64
C ILE A 66 -2.38 12.89 15.91
N ILE A 67 -2.98 11.79 15.46
CA ILE A 67 -2.25 10.74 14.73
C ILE A 67 -1.67 11.28 13.42
N ASN A 68 -2.43 12.03 12.64
CA ASN A 68 -1.93 12.61 11.39
C ASN A 68 -0.79 13.61 11.62
N HIS A 69 -0.88 14.42 12.67
CA HIS A 69 0.20 15.34 13.05
C HIS A 69 1.47 14.58 13.42
N LEU A 70 1.35 13.58 14.30
CA LEU A 70 2.50 12.78 14.77
C LEU A 70 3.14 11.99 13.62
N MET A 71 2.33 11.37 12.76
CA MET A 71 2.83 10.67 11.58
C MET A 71 3.60 11.61 10.65
N SER A 72 3.04 12.79 10.37
CA SER A 72 3.68 13.79 9.49
C SER A 72 5.00 14.30 10.08
N TYR A 73 5.05 14.53 11.39
CA TYR A 73 6.26 14.91 12.10
C TYR A 73 7.34 13.83 11.99
N ILE A 74 7.03 12.58 12.37
CA ILE A 74 7.97 11.46 12.32
C ILE A 74 8.48 11.23 10.88
N ALA A 75 7.57 11.24 9.90
CA ALA A 75 7.94 11.09 8.50
C ALA A 75 8.86 12.23 8.04
N GLY A 76 8.56 13.48 8.43
CA GLY A 76 9.41 14.64 8.14
C GLY A 76 10.82 14.49 8.68
N GLU A 77 10.98 13.96 9.91
CA GLU A 77 12.29 13.73 10.52
C GLU A 77 13.12 12.67 9.77
N PHE A 78 12.50 11.58 9.33
CA PHE A 78 13.18 10.59 8.49
C PHE A 78 13.58 11.17 7.12
N LEU A 79 12.68 11.90 6.46
CA LEU A 79 12.98 12.47 5.14
C LEU A 79 14.08 13.53 5.22
N ARG A 80 14.10 14.32 6.29
CA ARG A 80 15.15 15.32 6.56
C ARG A 80 16.54 14.69 6.67
N THR A 81 16.64 13.44 7.13
CA THR A 81 17.90 12.69 7.22
C THR A 81 18.18 11.81 5.99
N GLY A 82 17.37 11.93 4.94
CA GLY A 82 17.55 11.18 3.69
C GLY A 82 16.91 9.79 3.69
N VAL A 83 16.16 9.42 4.74
CA VAL A 83 15.53 8.11 4.88
C VAL A 83 14.15 8.12 4.24
N SER A 84 13.89 7.16 3.34
CA SER A 84 12.57 6.97 2.73
C SER A 84 11.54 6.50 3.77
N VAL A 85 10.26 6.75 3.52
CA VAL A 85 9.18 6.45 4.47
C VAL A 85 8.08 5.65 3.78
N VAL A 86 7.67 4.54 4.40
CA VAL A 86 6.39 3.90 4.11
C VAL A 86 5.36 4.44 5.11
N PHE A 87 4.48 5.31 4.59
CA PHE A 87 3.44 6.01 5.33
C PHE A 87 2.16 5.16 5.35
N ASP A 88 2.12 4.25 6.32
CA ASP A 88 1.08 3.22 6.47
C ASP A 88 -0.17 3.77 7.17
N THR A 89 -0.96 4.47 6.35
CA THR A 89 -2.33 4.88 6.63
C THR A 89 -3.18 4.66 5.37
N ASN A 90 -4.51 4.68 5.51
CA ASN A 90 -5.38 4.71 4.34
C ASN A 90 -5.56 6.14 3.86
N ALA A 91 -4.86 6.54 2.80
CA ALA A 91 -4.97 7.87 2.20
C ALA A 91 -6.25 7.99 1.33
N ALA A 92 -7.40 7.83 1.99
CA ALA A 92 -8.71 7.63 1.39
C ALA A 92 -9.26 8.86 0.66
N ARG A 93 -8.91 10.07 1.12
CA ARG A 93 -9.40 11.33 0.56
C ARG A 93 -8.31 12.04 -0.23
N PHE A 94 -8.73 12.80 -1.24
CA PHE A 94 -7.82 13.64 -2.03
C PHE A 94 -7.05 14.64 -1.15
N SER A 95 -7.71 15.25 -0.16
CA SER A 95 -7.06 16.19 0.75
C SER A 95 -5.93 15.56 1.57
N GLN A 96 -6.10 14.32 2.03
CA GLN A 96 -5.06 13.57 2.75
C GLN A 96 -3.87 13.28 1.83
N ARG A 97 -4.14 12.81 0.60
CA ARG A 97 -3.08 12.57 -0.39
C ARG A 97 -2.33 13.84 -0.76
N ARG A 98 -3.04 14.97 -0.89
CA ARG A 98 -2.43 16.29 -1.10
C ARG A 98 -1.50 16.67 0.06
N GLN A 99 -1.92 16.49 1.31
CA GLN A 99 -1.08 16.77 2.48
C GLN A 99 0.20 15.91 2.49
N ILE A 100 0.12 14.63 2.12
CA ILE A 100 1.29 13.76 2.02
C ILE A 100 2.24 14.23 0.90
N ARG A 101 1.71 14.65 -0.25
CA ARG A 101 2.53 15.24 -1.33
C ARG A 101 3.18 16.55 -0.90
N ASP A 102 2.44 17.39 -0.17
CA ASP A 102 2.96 18.65 0.36
C ASP A 102 4.09 18.39 1.37
N LEU A 103 3.97 17.35 2.21
CA LEU A 103 5.03 16.90 3.11
C LEU A 103 6.28 16.41 2.33
N ALA A 104 6.11 15.57 1.31
CA ALA A 104 7.23 15.13 0.47
C ALA A 104 7.95 16.33 -0.17
N ARG A 105 7.18 17.26 -0.78
CA ARG A 105 7.72 18.48 -1.40
C ARG A 105 8.49 19.34 -0.39
N LYS A 106 7.95 19.53 0.82
CA LYS A 106 8.61 20.30 1.90
C LYS A 106 10.01 19.76 2.21
N HIS A 107 10.18 18.44 2.18
CA HIS A 107 11.45 17.77 2.46
C HIS A 107 12.26 17.40 1.21
N LYS A 108 11.91 17.95 0.03
CA LYS A 108 12.56 17.65 -1.26
C LYS A 108 12.61 16.14 -1.57
N ALA A 109 11.60 15.42 -1.12
CA ALA A 109 11.42 13.99 -1.33
C ALA A 109 10.48 13.71 -2.50
N ASP A 110 10.69 12.57 -3.16
CA ASP A 110 9.74 12.01 -4.11
C ASP A 110 8.54 11.40 -3.36
N HIS A 111 7.48 11.06 -4.09
CA HIS A 111 6.29 10.44 -3.52
C HIS A 111 5.67 9.42 -4.46
N LEU A 112 5.17 8.32 -3.90
CA LEU A 112 4.52 7.25 -4.65
C LEU A 112 3.24 6.81 -3.95
N LEU A 113 2.10 6.98 -4.64
CA LEU A 113 0.82 6.39 -4.23
C LEU A 113 0.72 4.96 -4.75
N VAL A 114 0.45 4.02 -3.84
CA VAL A 114 0.16 2.62 -4.17
C VAL A 114 -1.32 2.35 -3.92
N TRP A 115 -2.05 2.02 -4.99
CA TRP A 115 -3.46 1.64 -4.93
C TRP A 115 -3.58 0.12 -4.90
N LEU A 116 -3.94 -0.42 -3.73
CA LEU A 116 -4.26 -1.83 -3.56
C LEU A 116 -5.73 -2.08 -3.92
N GLN A 117 -5.95 -2.77 -5.03
CA GLN A 117 -7.29 -3.13 -5.52
C GLN A 117 -7.65 -4.56 -5.15
N ILE A 118 -8.89 -4.73 -4.70
CA ILE A 118 -9.53 -6.00 -4.37
C ILE A 118 -11.05 -5.78 -4.40
N ASP A 119 -11.85 -6.82 -4.63
CA ASP A 119 -13.30 -6.72 -4.52
C ASP A 119 -13.75 -6.53 -3.06
N HIS A 120 -14.93 -5.93 -2.90
CA HIS A 120 -15.48 -5.56 -1.59
C HIS A 120 -15.76 -6.77 -0.70
N GLU A 121 -16.27 -7.86 -1.26
CA GLU A 121 -16.61 -9.06 -0.51
C GLU A 121 -15.34 -9.68 0.10
N THR A 122 -14.32 -9.89 -0.71
CA THR A 122 -13.03 -10.40 -0.24
C THR A 122 -12.38 -9.44 0.76
N ALA A 123 -12.43 -8.13 0.49
CA ALA A 123 -11.89 -7.12 1.40
C ALA A 123 -12.55 -7.20 2.78
N TYR A 124 -13.89 -7.21 2.82
CA TYR A 124 -14.64 -7.31 4.07
C TYR A 124 -14.40 -8.65 4.77
N GLY A 125 -14.48 -9.76 4.04
CA GLY A 125 -14.23 -11.10 4.58
C GLY A 125 -12.87 -11.21 5.29
N ARG A 126 -11.81 -10.64 4.69
CA ARG A 126 -10.47 -10.57 5.30
C ARG A 126 -10.44 -9.77 6.59
N THR A 127 -11.28 -8.74 6.74
CA THR A 127 -11.35 -7.98 8.01
C THR A 127 -11.95 -8.78 9.16
N GLN A 128 -12.74 -9.83 8.85
CA GLN A 128 -13.35 -10.70 9.85
C GLN A 128 -12.40 -11.82 10.30
N GLN A 129 -11.46 -12.22 9.44
CA GLN A 129 -10.52 -13.32 9.68
C GLN A 129 -9.19 -12.85 10.29
N ARG A 130 -9.13 -11.63 10.83
CA ARG A 130 -7.90 -11.07 11.39
C ARG A 130 -7.47 -11.81 12.66
N ASP A 131 -6.32 -12.47 12.64
CA ASP A 131 -5.62 -12.99 13.81
C ASP A 131 -4.90 -11.86 14.57
N ARG A 132 -5.61 -11.33 15.58
CA ARG A 132 -5.12 -10.27 16.47
C ARG A 132 -3.95 -10.66 17.37
N ARG A 133 -3.52 -11.92 17.36
CA ARG A 133 -2.30 -12.35 18.06
C ARG A 133 -1.04 -11.99 17.29
N THR A 134 -1.17 -11.74 15.98
CA THR A 134 -0.06 -11.23 15.18
C THR A 134 0.20 -9.77 15.52
N THR A 135 1.47 -9.37 15.45
CA THR A 135 1.91 -7.98 15.63
C THR A 135 1.21 -6.99 14.70
N ASP A 136 0.67 -7.49 13.58
CA ASP A 136 0.16 -6.69 12.47
C ASP A 136 -1.30 -6.32 12.67
N GLU A 137 -2.03 -7.15 13.40
CA GLU A 137 -3.48 -7.04 13.53
C GLU A 137 -3.92 -6.73 14.96
N LYS A 138 -3.01 -6.78 15.95
CA LYS A 138 -3.32 -6.35 17.32
C LYS A 138 -3.83 -4.90 17.40
N PHE A 139 -3.36 -4.04 16.50
CA PHE A 139 -3.73 -2.63 16.45
C PHE A 139 -4.84 -2.31 15.45
N ALA A 140 -5.29 -3.30 14.67
CA ALA A 140 -6.33 -3.11 13.70
C ALA A 140 -7.67 -2.79 14.35
N GLN A 141 -8.35 -1.75 13.86
CA GLN A 141 -9.73 -1.46 14.26
C GLN A 141 -10.64 -2.67 14.00
N VAL A 142 -11.52 -2.96 14.95
CA VAL A 142 -12.63 -3.90 14.76
C VAL A 142 -13.52 -3.40 13.62
N MET A 143 -13.71 -4.23 12.61
CA MET A 143 -14.43 -3.83 11.41
C MET A 143 -15.82 -4.46 11.39
N THR A 144 -16.84 -3.74 11.87
CA THR A 144 -18.24 -4.12 11.63
C THR A 144 -18.63 -3.76 10.19
N LYS A 145 -19.70 -4.37 9.67
CA LYS A 145 -20.23 -4.06 8.34
C LYS A 145 -20.53 -2.57 8.17
N ASN A 146 -21.18 -1.95 9.15
CA ASN A 146 -21.49 -0.51 9.14
C ASN A 146 -20.23 0.35 9.10
N ILE A 147 -19.20 0.03 9.89
CA ILE A 147 -17.93 0.77 9.87
C ILE A 147 -17.25 0.61 8.51
N PHE A 148 -17.25 -0.60 7.95
CA PHE A 148 -16.68 -0.88 6.63
C PHE A 148 -17.35 -0.04 5.55
N ASP A 149 -18.69 -0.10 5.48
CA ASP A 149 -19.47 0.60 4.47
C ASP A 149 -19.33 2.12 4.60
N ASN A 150 -19.38 2.65 5.83
CA ASN A 150 -19.14 4.08 6.07
C ASN A 150 -17.75 4.52 5.62
N LYS A 151 -16.71 3.70 5.87
CA LYS A 151 -15.36 4.00 5.39
C LYS A 151 -15.30 4.02 3.87
N VAL A 152 -15.90 3.02 3.22
CA VAL A 152 -15.96 2.88 1.76
C VAL A 152 -16.65 4.08 1.10
N VAL A 153 -17.81 4.49 1.61
CA VAL A 153 -18.56 5.65 1.09
C VAL A 153 -17.71 6.93 1.14
N GLY A 154 -16.88 7.07 2.17
CA GLY A 154 -15.98 8.22 2.33
C GLY A 154 -14.73 8.21 1.45
N MET A 155 -14.48 7.15 0.67
CA MET A 155 -13.28 7.00 -0.16
C MET A 155 -13.41 7.77 -1.48
N GLN A 156 -12.32 8.41 -1.88
CA GLN A 156 -12.22 9.15 -3.13
C GLN A 156 -11.10 8.52 -3.96
N ASN A 157 -11.48 7.74 -4.97
CA ASN A 157 -10.53 7.12 -5.90
C ASN A 157 -9.60 8.18 -6.50
N PRO A 158 -8.29 7.89 -6.62
CA PRO A 158 -7.36 8.73 -7.38
C PRO A 158 -7.88 8.99 -8.80
N LYS A 159 -7.76 10.23 -9.27
CA LYS A 159 -8.16 10.63 -10.64
C LYS A 159 -6.95 11.12 -11.43
N GLU A 160 -6.45 12.30 -11.10
CA GLU A 160 -5.33 12.97 -11.78
C GLU A 160 -3.99 12.78 -11.05
N GLU A 161 -3.94 11.85 -10.09
CA GLU A 161 -2.76 11.59 -9.27
C GLU A 161 -1.94 10.46 -9.90
N SER A 162 -0.61 10.57 -9.89
CA SER A 162 0.26 9.47 -10.28
C SER A 162 0.22 8.37 -9.21
N TYR A 163 -0.09 7.14 -9.61
CA TYR A 163 -0.10 5.97 -8.75
C TYR A 163 0.41 4.73 -9.47
N VAL A 164 0.60 3.65 -8.71
CA VAL A 164 0.73 2.29 -9.20
C VAL A 164 -0.38 1.43 -8.62
N VAL A 165 -1.01 0.62 -9.45
CA VAL A 165 -2.04 -0.33 -9.03
C VAL A 165 -1.38 -1.67 -8.71
N VAL A 166 -1.74 -2.24 -7.57
CA VAL A 166 -1.37 -3.62 -7.22
C VAL A 166 -2.62 -4.37 -6.78
N SER A 167 -2.71 -5.65 -7.14
CA SER A 167 -3.82 -6.51 -6.68
C SER A 167 -3.56 -6.98 -5.24
N GLY A 168 -4.54 -6.78 -4.37
CA GLY A 168 -4.56 -7.33 -3.02
C GLY A 168 -4.71 -8.86 -2.97
N LYS A 169 -5.01 -9.50 -4.11
CA LYS A 169 -5.08 -10.98 -4.24
C LYS A 169 -3.76 -11.61 -4.69
N HIS A 170 -2.83 -10.82 -5.23
CA HIS A 170 -1.55 -11.35 -5.71
C HIS A 170 -0.55 -11.56 -4.56
N SER A 171 0.45 -12.41 -4.80
CA SER A 171 1.55 -12.61 -3.87
C SER A 171 2.38 -11.34 -3.68
N PHE A 172 3.08 -11.25 -2.56
CA PHE A 172 4.02 -10.15 -2.31
C PHE A 172 5.08 -10.05 -3.42
N THR A 173 5.56 -11.15 -3.97
CA THR A 173 6.53 -11.15 -5.08
C THR A 173 6.01 -10.38 -6.30
N SER A 174 4.76 -10.59 -6.69
CA SER A 174 4.13 -9.87 -7.80
C SER A 174 3.89 -8.40 -7.46
N GLN A 175 3.43 -8.10 -6.25
CA GLN A 175 3.25 -6.72 -5.77
C GLN A 175 4.59 -5.96 -5.76
N LYS A 176 5.64 -6.58 -5.22
CA LYS A 176 7.03 -6.07 -5.21
C LYS A 176 7.51 -5.77 -6.64
N SER A 177 7.30 -6.69 -7.58
CA SER A 177 7.70 -6.50 -8.98
C SER A 177 7.04 -5.26 -9.61
N ALA A 178 5.73 -5.08 -9.41
CA ALA A 178 5.00 -3.92 -9.92
C ALA A 178 5.50 -2.61 -9.29
N LEU A 179 5.76 -2.61 -7.98
CA LEU A 179 6.32 -1.46 -7.27
C LEU A 179 7.73 -1.10 -7.77
N LEU A 180 8.63 -2.09 -7.91
CA LEU A 180 10.00 -1.85 -8.38
C LEU A 180 10.03 -1.34 -9.83
N ASN A 181 9.14 -1.84 -10.69
CA ASN A 181 8.97 -1.30 -12.04
C ASN A 181 8.56 0.17 -12.02
N LYS A 182 7.62 0.55 -11.16
CA LYS A 182 7.22 1.96 -11.02
C LYS A 182 8.36 2.82 -10.48
N LEU A 183 9.08 2.33 -9.47
CA LEU A 183 10.24 3.04 -8.90
C LEU A 183 11.35 3.22 -9.95
N TYR A 184 11.56 2.23 -10.83
CA TYR A 184 12.50 2.33 -11.93
C TYR A 184 12.09 3.40 -12.95
N GLN A 185 10.81 3.42 -13.35
CA GLN A 185 10.27 4.46 -14.24
C GLN A 185 10.37 5.87 -13.64
N MET A 186 10.32 5.98 -12.31
CA MET A 186 10.55 7.24 -11.59
C MET A 186 12.04 7.60 -11.46
N GLY A 187 12.94 6.74 -11.93
CA GLY A 187 14.38 6.89 -11.76
C GLY A 187 14.81 6.84 -10.29
N LEU A 188 14.15 6.03 -9.47
CA LEU A 188 14.44 5.85 -8.04
C LEU A 188 15.27 4.60 -7.73
N VAL A 189 15.34 3.65 -8.67
CA VAL A 189 16.17 2.43 -8.59
C VAL A 189 16.86 2.18 -9.93
N GLY A 190 18.03 1.54 -9.90
CA GLY A 190 18.77 1.16 -11.11
C GLY A 190 18.21 -0.07 -11.81
N SER A 191 18.56 -0.25 -13.09
CA SER A 191 18.12 -1.39 -13.91
C SER A 191 18.58 -2.76 -13.36
N GLY A 192 19.76 -2.84 -12.74
CA GLY A 192 20.26 -4.08 -12.12
C GLY A 192 19.41 -4.56 -10.93
N THR A 193 18.90 -3.64 -10.11
CA THR A 193 17.97 -3.94 -9.01
C THR A 193 16.67 -4.55 -9.54
N VAL A 194 16.21 -4.06 -10.69
CA VAL A 194 14.96 -4.47 -11.32
C VAL A 194 15.11 -5.85 -11.95
N GLN A 195 16.17 -6.09 -12.72
CA GLN A 195 16.45 -7.39 -13.35
C GLN A 195 16.58 -8.55 -12.35
N THR A 196 17.13 -8.28 -11.16
CA THR A 196 17.30 -9.27 -10.08
C THR A 196 16.00 -9.55 -9.30
N ASN A 197 15.00 -8.65 -9.36
CA ASN A 197 13.83 -8.71 -8.48
C ASN A 197 12.47 -8.83 -9.18
N ILE A 198 12.38 -8.67 -10.50
CA ILE A 198 11.13 -8.90 -11.24
C ILE A 198 10.96 -10.38 -11.61
N THR A 199 9.77 -10.93 -11.37
CA THR A 199 9.32 -12.18 -11.99
C THR A 199 9.06 -11.96 -13.49
N LYS A 200 9.61 -12.81 -14.37
CA LYS A 200 9.50 -12.67 -15.85
C LYS A 200 8.07 -12.32 -16.33
N PRO A 201 7.91 -11.51 -17.40
CA PRO A 201 6.69 -10.72 -17.67
C PRO A 201 5.39 -11.47 -18.04
N GLY A 202 5.34 -12.80 -17.94
CA GLY A 202 4.21 -13.59 -18.46
C GLY A 202 2.90 -13.49 -17.68
N LEU A 203 2.85 -12.80 -16.53
CA LEU A 203 1.72 -12.92 -15.59
C LEU A 203 1.19 -11.60 -14.98
N VAL A 204 1.71 -10.42 -15.35
CA VAL A 204 1.43 -9.18 -14.57
C VAL A 204 0.60 -8.12 -15.31
N ASN A 205 0.31 -8.27 -16.60
CA ASN A 205 -0.55 -7.32 -17.33
C ASN A 205 -1.79 -7.99 -17.94
N LEU A 206 -2.91 -7.95 -17.22
CA LEU A 206 -4.25 -7.99 -17.81
C LEU A 206 -4.91 -6.64 -17.54
N VAL A 207 -4.52 -5.64 -18.32
CA VAL A 207 -5.40 -4.49 -18.56
C VAL A 207 -6.37 -4.95 -19.65
N PRO A 208 -7.70 -4.99 -19.42
CA PRO A 208 -8.63 -5.30 -20.49
C PRO A 208 -8.48 -4.25 -21.59
N ASN A 209 -8.02 -4.68 -22.76
CA ASN A 209 -7.98 -3.83 -23.94
C ASN A 209 -9.43 -3.66 -24.44
N PRO A 210 -10.02 -2.44 -24.40
CA PRO A 210 -11.38 -2.21 -24.91
C PRO A 210 -11.51 -2.45 -26.42
N SER A 211 -10.37 -2.54 -27.11
CA SER A 211 -10.26 -2.74 -28.56
C SER A 211 -10.11 -4.22 -28.96
N ALA A 212 -10.02 -5.15 -28.00
CA ALA A 212 -10.02 -6.57 -28.31
C ALA A 212 -11.46 -6.99 -28.65
N GLY A 213 -11.72 -7.25 -29.94
CA GLY A 213 -13.03 -7.62 -30.45
C GLY A 213 -13.71 -8.71 -29.62
N ARG A 214 -15.05 -8.65 -29.54
CA ARG A 214 -15.88 -9.65 -28.86
C ARG A 214 -15.43 -11.06 -29.25
N VAL A 215 -15.00 -11.83 -28.25
CA VAL A 215 -14.66 -13.23 -28.42
C VAL A 215 -15.95 -13.98 -28.74
N ASP A 216 -16.07 -14.47 -29.97
CA ASP A 216 -17.20 -15.29 -30.41
C ASP A 216 -17.12 -16.68 -29.75
N MET A 217 -18.09 -16.97 -28.88
CA MET A 217 -18.17 -18.20 -28.10
C MET A 217 -18.85 -19.35 -28.86
N SER A 218 -19.19 -19.18 -30.15
CA SER A 218 -19.87 -20.21 -30.95
C SER A 218 -18.99 -21.37 -31.44
N ARG A 219 -17.67 -21.31 -31.24
CA ARG A 219 -16.74 -22.37 -31.67
C ARG A 219 -16.15 -23.18 -30.52
N ARG A 220 -16.98 -24.00 -29.88
CA ARG A 220 -16.51 -25.24 -29.22
C ARG A 220 -17.50 -26.36 -29.48
N GLY A 221 -17.38 -26.96 -30.66
CA GLY A 221 -17.82 -28.33 -30.87
C GLY A 221 -16.78 -29.27 -30.27
N ILE A 222 -17.06 -29.79 -29.08
CA ILE A 222 -16.49 -31.05 -28.59
C ILE A 222 -17.63 -31.80 -27.92
N THR A 223 -18.21 -32.74 -28.64
CA THR A 223 -19.02 -33.85 -28.10
C THR A 223 -18.05 -34.84 -27.45
N ILE A 224 -18.38 -35.32 -26.26
CA ILE A 224 -17.69 -36.45 -25.62
C ILE A 224 -18.74 -37.54 -25.44
N GLU A 225 -18.50 -38.69 -26.06
CA GLU A 225 -19.17 -39.98 -25.78
C GLU A 225 -18.78 -40.52 -24.40
#